data_AF-A0A939RTV0-F1
#
_entry.id   AF-A0A939RTV0-F1
#
_cell.length_a   1.000
_cell.length_b   1.000
_cell.length_c   1.000
_cell.angle_alpha   90.00
_cell.angle_beta   90.00
_cell.angle_gamma   90.00
#
_symmetry.space_group_name_H-M   'P 1'
#
loop_
_entity.id
_entity.type
_entity.pdbx_description
1 polymer ?
#
loop_
_entity_poly.entity_id
_entity_poly.type
_entity_poly.pdbx_seq_one_letter_code
_entity_poly.pdbx_strand_id
1 'polypeptide(L)'
;MSAVTGDDARRPDGGGADVDIAAFAPTALTAGAILPQEARRTLQSADGLPGAVVDAERDGWATPEIPVLVRGRGRSRARIVPLAWLGDPAVYNPHADPGQIAVFASSLQSAGMYWSGPWRVLDELESEGLDSVGSYLAALQEAGVHRADIWRYSESEGLVLAWAGDELAGTMSLALHVVPVSWVTAMPRGASKRRARDWEPVYGIDLRWSWADVVALHAERVARAAAAPTPSSPGST
;
A
#
# COMPACT_ATOMS: atom_id res chain seq x y z
N MET A 1 13.66 -40.66 -41.26
CA MET A 1 13.73 -39.32 -41.87
C MET A 1 12.47 -38.55 -41.53
N SER A 2 12.53 -37.68 -40.53
CA SER A 2 11.57 -36.59 -40.30
C SER A 2 12.29 -35.59 -39.41
N ALA A 3 12.61 -34.43 -39.98
CA ALA A 3 13.34 -33.37 -39.32
C ALA A 3 12.35 -32.49 -38.54
N VAL A 4 12.48 -32.53 -37.21
CA VAL A 4 11.88 -31.54 -36.31
C VAL A 4 12.75 -30.29 -36.41
N THR A 5 12.22 -29.25 -37.04
CA THR A 5 12.89 -27.95 -37.13
C THR A 5 12.28 -27.06 -36.06
N GLY A 6 13.07 -26.79 -35.02
CA GLY A 6 12.70 -25.94 -33.89
C GLY A 6 12.50 -24.50 -34.33
N ASP A 7 11.35 -23.96 -33.96
CA ASP A 7 11.09 -22.53 -33.95
C ASP A 7 11.29 -22.04 -32.51
N ASP A 8 12.56 -21.85 -32.16
CA ASP A 8 13.01 -21.27 -30.89
C ASP A 8 12.81 -19.76 -30.99
N ALA A 9 11.56 -19.34 -30.82
CA ALA A 9 11.17 -17.94 -30.76
C ALA A 9 11.78 -17.31 -29.51
N ARG A 10 12.97 -16.72 -29.68
CA ARG A 10 13.60 -15.82 -28.71
C ARG A 10 12.58 -14.76 -28.30
N ARG A 11 12.05 -14.88 -27.08
CA ARG A 11 11.36 -13.78 -26.41
C ARG A 11 12.34 -12.62 -26.29
N PRO A 12 11.97 -11.39 -26.69
CA PRO A 12 12.81 -10.23 -26.47
C PRO A 12 12.89 -9.98 -24.96
N ASP A 13 14.07 -10.22 -24.37
CA ASP A 13 14.39 -9.93 -22.96
C ASP A 13 14.51 -8.41 -22.64
N GLY A 14 13.79 -7.55 -23.38
CA GLY A 14 14.09 -6.12 -23.48
C GLY A 14 13.12 -5.15 -22.81
N GLY A 15 12.16 -5.59 -22.00
CA GLY A 15 11.01 -4.73 -21.61
C GLY A 15 10.70 -4.57 -20.13
N GLY A 16 11.50 -5.12 -19.21
CA GLY A 16 11.16 -5.10 -17.77
C GLY A 16 11.43 -3.77 -17.08
N ALA A 17 12.62 -3.20 -17.28
CA ALA A 17 13.09 -2.06 -16.48
C ALA A 17 12.38 -0.72 -16.79
N ASP A 18 11.88 -0.52 -18.02
CA ASP A 18 11.19 0.72 -18.40
C ASP A 18 9.77 0.82 -17.81
N VAL A 19 9.12 -0.31 -17.53
CA VAL A 19 7.77 -0.34 -16.96
C VAL A 19 7.80 0.02 -15.46
N ASP A 20 8.88 -0.33 -14.77
CA ASP A 20 9.01 -0.09 -13.32
C ASP A 20 9.26 1.38 -12.97
N ILE A 21 9.81 2.19 -13.89
CA ILE A 21 9.99 3.65 -13.71
C ILE A 21 8.69 4.41 -13.99
N ALA A 22 7.81 3.87 -14.85
CA ALA A 22 6.59 4.56 -15.28
C ALA A 22 5.59 4.79 -14.14
N ALA A 23 5.54 3.91 -13.13
CA ALA A 23 4.60 4.00 -12.01
C ALA A 23 4.79 5.27 -11.15
N PHE A 24 6.00 5.82 -11.13
CA PHE A 24 6.36 7.01 -10.34
C PHE A 24 6.64 8.25 -11.19
N ALA A 25 6.44 8.15 -12.51
CA ALA A 25 6.60 9.27 -13.42
C ALA A 25 5.42 10.26 -13.30
N PRO A 26 5.58 11.55 -13.65
CA PRO A 26 4.48 12.51 -13.64
C PRO A 26 3.27 12.10 -14.49
N THR A 27 3.48 11.33 -15.56
CA THR A 27 2.42 10.78 -16.42
C THR A 27 1.49 9.82 -15.68
N ALA A 28 1.93 9.21 -14.57
CA ALA A 28 1.11 8.35 -13.71
C ALA A 28 -0.08 9.11 -13.08
N LEU A 29 0.04 10.43 -12.90
CA LEU A 29 -1.02 11.24 -12.30
C LEU A 29 -2.27 11.30 -13.18
N THR A 30 -2.09 11.24 -14.50
CA THR A 30 -3.18 11.25 -15.47
C THR A 30 -3.50 9.86 -16.00
N ALA A 31 -2.48 9.05 -16.31
CA ALA A 31 -2.69 7.75 -16.94
C ALA A 31 -3.09 6.65 -15.95
N GLY A 32 -3.03 6.90 -14.64
CA GLY A 32 -3.15 5.84 -13.65
C GLY A 32 -1.84 5.09 -13.45
N ALA A 33 -1.79 4.30 -12.39
CA ALA A 33 -0.62 3.53 -12.02
C ALA A 33 -0.95 2.36 -11.12
N ILE A 34 -0.06 1.37 -11.15
CA ILE A 34 0.00 0.25 -10.23
C ILE A 34 1.44 0.10 -9.77
N LEU A 35 1.67 -0.42 -8.57
CA LEU A 35 3.03 -0.70 -8.11
C LEU A 35 3.80 -1.60 -9.10
N PRO A 36 5.13 -1.38 -9.25
CA PRO A 36 6.02 -2.23 -10.03
C PRO A 36 5.87 -3.72 -9.73
N GLN A 37 6.20 -4.58 -10.69
CA GLN A 37 5.96 -6.03 -10.53
C GLN A 37 6.67 -6.61 -9.30
N GLU A 38 7.92 -6.20 -9.05
CA GLU A 38 8.67 -6.68 -7.89
C GLU A 38 8.05 -6.22 -6.57
N ALA A 39 7.58 -4.96 -6.47
CA ALA A 39 6.83 -4.50 -5.31
C ALA A 39 5.57 -5.33 -5.05
N ARG A 40 4.81 -5.66 -6.11
CA ARG A 40 3.62 -6.51 -5.99
C ARG A 40 3.96 -7.91 -5.49
N ARG A 41 5.00 -8.54 -6.05
CA ARG A 41 5.49 -9.86 -5.60
C ARG A 41 5.91 -9.83 -4.14
N THR A 42 6.68 -8.83 -3.75
CA THR A 42 7.14 -8.65 -2.37
C THR A 42 5.97 -8.49 -1.41
N LEU A 43 4.96 -7.69 -1.75
CA LEU A 43 3.75 -7.51 -0.95
C LEU A 43 2.83 -8.74 -0.95
N GLN A 44 3.00 -9.69 -1.87
CA GLN A 44 2.23 -10.94 -1.94
C GLN A 44 2.98 -12.14 -1.36
N SER A 45 4.14 -11.92 -0.75
CA SER A 45 4.98 -13.00 -0.24
C SER A 45 4.26 -13.83 0.83
N ALA A 46 4.50 -15.14 0.82
CA ALA A 46 4.01 -16.04 1.86
C ALA A 46 4.62 -15.71 3.24
N ASP A 47 5.79 -15.07 3.28
CA ASP A 47 6.50 -14.71 4.50
C ASP A 47 5.87 -13.53 5.26
N GLY A 48 4.83 -12.91 4.69
CA GLY A 48 4.17 -11.74 5.28
C GLY A 48 4.55 -10.43 4.61
N LEU A 49 4.05 -9.35 5.20
CA LEU A 49 4.43 -8.00 4.82
C LEU A 49 5.91 -7.76 5.17
N PRO A 50 6.70 -7.11 4.29
CA PRO A 50 8.08 -6.78 4.62
C PRO A 50 8.16 -5.97 5.91
N GLY A 51 9.06 -6.35 6.82
CA GLY A 51 9.26 -5.63 8.09
C GLY A 51 9.51 -4.14 7.89
N ALA A 52 10.19 -3.76 6.81
CA ALA A 52 10.42 -2.37 6.43
C ALA A 52 9.14 -1.54 6.20
N VAL A 53 8.00 -2.16 5.82
CA VAL A 53 6.72 -1.44 5.73
C VAL A 53 6.22 -1.08 7.14
N VAL A 54 6.43 -1.96 8.12
CA VAL A 54 6.08 -1.74 9.53
C VAL A 54 7.07 -0.77 10.19
N ASP A 55 8.33 -0.80 9.78
CA ASP A 55 9.39 0.04 10.35
C ASP A 55 9.58 1.37 9.61
N ALA A 56 8.82 1.62 8.54
CA ALA A 56 8.89 2.86 7.79
C ALA A 56 8.54 4.06 8.70
N GLU A 57 9.55 4.86 9.02
CA GLU A 57 9.40 6.04 9.89
C GLU A 57 9.89 7.34 9.26
N ARG A 58 10.86 7.30 8.32
CA ARG A 58 11.62 8.52 7.95
C ARG A 58 11.87 8.79 6.48
N ASP A 59 12.12 7.78 5.66
CA ASP A 59 12.42 7.98 4.25
C ASP A 59 11.21 7.74 3.34
N GLY A 60 10.16 7.09 3.85
CA GLY A 60 8.94 6.81 3.12
C GLY A 60 9.06 5.66 2.14
N TRP A 61 10.06 4.78 2.28
CA TRP A 61 10.26 3.65 1.37
C TRP A 61 10.57 2.38 2.16
N ALA A 62 9.79 1.32 1.92
CA ALA A 62 10.10 0.01 2.48
C ALA A 62 11.14 -0.75 1.64
N THR A 63 11.06 -0.58 0.32
CA THR A 63 12.05 -1.01 -0.67
C THR A 63 12.15 0.08 -1.74
N PRO A 64 13.07 -0.02 -2.72
CA PRO A 64 13.11 0.95 -3.80
C PRO A 64 11.80 1.12 -4.59
N GLU A 65 10.91 0.14 -4.55
CA GLU A 65 9.67 0.06 -5.31
C GLU A 65 8.39 0.16 -4.45
N ILE A 66 8.52 0.16 -3.11
CA ILE A 66 7.38 0.20 -2.18
C ILE A 66 7.37 1.52 -1.42
N PRO A 67 6.59 2.52 -1.88
CA PRO A 67 6.38 3.77 -1.16
C PRO A 67 5.50 3.55 0.08
N VAL A 68 5.80 4.29 1.14
CA VAL A 68 5.04 4.29 2.40
C VAL A 68 4.78 5.72 2.83
N LEU A 69 3.51 6.12 2.80
CA LEU A 69 3.05 7.40 3.33
C LEU A 69 2.76 7.23 4.82
N VAL A 70 3.55 7.87 5.67
CA VAL A 70 3.34 7.85 7.12
C VAL A 70 2.46 9.05 7.50
N ARG A 71 1.29 8.77 8.08
CA ARG A 71 0.34 9.77 8.57
C ARG A 71 0.14 9.65 10.07
N GLY A 72 -0.04 10.77 10.75
CA GLY A 72 -0.14 10.82 12.22
C GLY A 72 1.20 10.94 12.94
N ARG A 73 1.20 10.78 14.27
CA ARG A 73 2.39 10.98 15.13
C ARG A 73 2.43 9.98 16.29
N GLY A 74 3.64 9.61 16.70
CA GLY A 74 3.88 8.75 17.85
C GLY A 74 3.23 7.37 17.67
N ARG A 75 2.38 6.97 18.62
CA ARG A 75 1.67 5.68 18.60
C ARG A 75 0.41 5.69 17.73
N SER A 76 -0.04 6.88 17.34
CA SER A 76 -1.22 7.08 16.49
C SER A 76 -0.75 7.36 15.06
N ARG A 77 -0.12 6.35 14.44
CA ARG A 77 0.43 6.45 13.09
C ARG A 77 -0.19 5.40 12.18
N ALA A 78 -0.65 5.84 11.01
CA ALA A 78 -1.00 4.96 9.91
C ALA A 78 0.17 4.96 8.91
N ARG A 79 0.54 3.79 8.42
CA ARG A 79 1.49 3.65 7.32
C ARG A 79 0.69 3.15 6.14
N ILE A 80 0.60 3.99 5.11
CA ILE A 80 -0.25 3.76 3.96
C ILE A 80 0.67 3.41 2.80
N VAL A 81 0.49 2.25 2.20
CA VAL A 81 1.16 1.82 0.98
C VAL A 81 0.18 2.03 -0.16
N PRO A 82 0.31 3.08 -0.99
CA PRO A 82 -0.51 3.24 -2.17
C PRO A 82 -0.19 2.11 -3.15
N LEU A 83 -1.21 1.38 -3.57
CA LEU A 83 -1.07 0.15 -4.36
C LEU A 83 -1.40 0.39 -5.84
N ALA A 84 -2.47 1.13 -6.09
CA ALA A 84 -2.92 1.47 -7.43
C ALA A 84 -3.81 2.73 -7.45
N TRP A 85 -3.89 3.34 -8.62
CA TRP A 85 -4.73 4.48 -8.97
C TRP A 85 -5.20 4.29 -10.41
N LEU A 86 -6.50 4.41 -10.66
CA LEU A 86 -7.08 4.13 -11.97
C LEU A 86 -6.69 5.17 -13.04
N GLY A 87 -6.58 6.45 -12.68
CA GLY A 87 -6.28 7.52 -13.63
C GLY A 87 -7.51 8.13 -14.29
N ASP A 88 -7.27 9.14 -15.12
CA ASP A 88 -8.30 9.73 -15.97
C ASP A 88 -8.80 8.67 -16.97
N PRO A 89 -10.12 8.37 -17.01
CA PRO A 89 -10.67 7.37 -17.92
C PRO A 89 -10.48 7.72 -19.41
N ALA A 90 -10.16 8.98 -19.73
CA ALA A 90 -9.80 9.41 -21.08
C ALA A 90 -8.38 9.00 -21.49
N VAL A 91 -7.52 8.61 -20.55
CA VAL A 91 -6.12 8.22 -20.78
C VAL A 91 -5.93 6.74 -20.45
N TYR A 92 -5.89 5.90 -21.48
CA TYR A 92 -5.72 4.46 -21.27
C TYR A 92 -4.29 4.09 -20.85
N ASN A 93 -4.17 3.35 -19.74
CA ASN A 93 -2.94 2.69 -19.33
C ASN A 93 -3.20 1.18 -19.15
N PRO A 94 -2.60 0.31 -19.99
CA PRO A 94 -2.81 -1.13 -19.93
C PRO A 94 -2.25 -1.79 -18.64
N HIS A 95 -1.45 -1.07 -17.86
CA HIS A 95 -0.90 -1.60 -16.61
C HIS A 95 -1.76 -1.23 -15.39
N ALA A 96 -2.61 -0.22 -15.51
CA ALA A 96 -3.48 0.26 -14.44
C ALA A 96 -4.97 0.05 -14.78
N ASP A 97 -5.29 -0.86 -15.71
CA ASP A 97 -6.68 -1.16 -16.02
C ASP A 97 -7.40 -1.80 -14.82
N PRO A 98 -8.74 -1.65 -14.70
CA PRO A 98 -9.50 -2.16 -13.57
C PRO A 98 -9.31 -3.66 -13.30
N GLY A 99 -9.12 -4.47 -14.35
CA GLY A 99 -8.89 -5.90 -14.22
C GLY A 99 -7.55 -6.22 -13.56
N GLN A 100 -6.48 -5.50 -13.91
CA GLN A 100 -5.17 -5.65 -13.25
C GLN A 100 -5.22 -5.23 -11.79
N ILE A 101 -5.91 -4.13 -11.48
CA ILE A 101 -6.07 -3.67 -10.10
C ILE A 101 -6.89 -4.69 -9.29
N ALA A 102 -7.98 -5.21 -9.85
CA ALA A 102 -8.81 -6.22 -9.20
C ALA A 102 -8.05 -7.54 -8.94
N VAL A 103 -7.25 -8.00 -9.90
CA VAL A 103 -6.38 -9.18 -9.73
C VAL A 103 -5.37 -8.92 -8.62
N PHE A 104 -4.72 -7.75 -8.62
CA PHE A 104 -3.75 -7.40 -7.59
C PHE A 104 -4.38 -7.37 -6.19
N ALA A 105 -5.53 -6.72 -6.06
CA ALA A 105 -6.29 -6.66 -4.81
C ALA A 105 -6.72 -8.05 -4.32
N SER A 106 -7.21 -8.90 -5.22
CA SER A 106 -7.63 -10.28 -4.89
C SER A 106 -6.45 -11.14 -4.39
N SER A 107 -5.27 -10.97 -4.99
CA SER A 107 -4.06 -11.63 -4.53
C SER A 107 -3.63 -11.14 -3.15
N LEU A 108 -3.74 -9.83 -2.87
CA LEU A 108 -3.45 -9.28 -1.53
C LEU A 108 -4.45 -9.75 -0.49
N GLN A 109 -5.74 -9.84 -0.82
CA GLN A 109 -6.74 -10.45 0.06
C GLN A 109 -6.38 -11.90 0.41
N SER A 110 -5.96 -12.67 -0.59
CA SER A 110 -5.53 -14.06 -0.41
C SER A 110 -4.30 -14.17 0.49
N ALA A 111 -3.32 -13.28 0.28
CA ALA A 111 -2.13 -13.20 1.14
C ALA A 111 -2.50 -12.78 2.57
N GLY A 112 -3.39 -11.79 2.74
CA GLY A 112 -3.92 -11.37 4.03
C GLY A 112 -4.61 -12.50 4.80
N MET A 113 -5.44 -13.32 4.13
CA MET A 113 -6.02 -14.53 4.75
C MET A 113 -4.95 -15.49 5.24
N TYR A 114 -3.90 -15.68 4.45
CA TYR A 114 -2.83 -16.59 4.79
C TYR A 114 -2.04 -16.10 6.01
N TRP A 115 -1.71 -14.80 6.08
CA TRP A 115 -0.93 -14.24 7.18
C TRP A 115 -1.70 -14.10 8.48
N SER A 116 -3.00 -13.76 8.39
CA SER A 116 -3.74 -13.18 9.51
C SER A 116 -5.05 -13.91 9.83
N GLY A 117 -5.40 -14.93 9.05
CA GLY A 117 -6.66 -15.65 9.20
C GLY A 117 -7.87 -14.85 8.69
N PRO A 118 -9.07 -15.05 9.27
CA PRO A 118 -10.29 -14.42 8.78
C PRO A 118 -10.24 -12.89 8.81
N TRP A 119 -10.71 -12.25 7.74
CA TRP A 119 -10.91 -10.80 7.69
C TRP A 119 -12.33 -10.41 8.06
N ARG A 120 -12.53 -9.12 8.29
CA ARG A 120 -13.85 -8.47 8.37
C ARG A 120 -13.95 -7.39 7.30
N VAL A 121 -15.16 -7.12 6.82
CA VAL A 121 -15.39 -5.99 5.90
C VAL A 121 -15.81 -4.74 6.66
N LEU A 122 -15.63 -3.56 6.04
CA LEU A 122 -15.99 -2.26 6.62
C LEU A 122 -17.42 -2.24 7.19
N ASP A 123 -18.40 -2.77 6.45
CA ASP A 123 -19.82 -2.77 6.85
C ASP A 123 -20.12 -3.67 8.06
N GLU A 124 -19.26 -4.65 8.34
CA GLU A 124 -19.37 -5.53 9.52
C GLU A 124 -18.78 -4.89 10.79
N LEU A 125 -18.03 -3.79 10.64
CA LEU A 125 -17.57 -3.01 11.77
C LEU A 125 -18.68 -2.09 12.24
N GLU A 126 -19.68 -2.69 12.89
CA GLU A 126 -20.64 -1.97 13.70
C GLU A 126 -19.89 -1.35 14.89
N SER A 127 -19.60 -0.05 14.83
CA SER A 127 -19.29 0.69 16.05
C SER A 127 -20.14 1.95 16.13
N GLU A 128 -21.24 1.84 16.88
CA GLU A 128 -21.90 2.99 17.48
C GLU A 128 -21.05 3.61 18.63
N GLY A 129 -19.85 3.07 18.87
CA GLY A 129 -18.96 3.44 19.96
C GLY A 129 -18.03 4.62 19.65
N LEU A 130 -17.80 5.46 20.65
CA LEU A 130 -16.77 6.52 20.66
C LEU A 130 -15.39 5.95 21.03
N ASP A 131 -14.99 4.81 20.45
CA ASP A 131 -13.69 4.18 20.72
C ASP A 131 -12.69 4.39 19.57
N SER A 132 -11.51 3.78 19.67
CA SER A 132 -10.48 3.84 18.62
C SER A 132 -10.96 3.27 17.27
N VAL A 133 -11.82 2.24 17.28
CA VAL A 133 -12.37 1.64 16.06
C VAL A 133 -13.32 2.61 15.38
N GLY A 134 -14.26 3.19 16.13
CA GLY A 134 -15.19 4.19 15.59
C GLY A 134 -14.47 5.43 15.06
N SER A 135 -13.42 5.87 15.75
CA SER A 135 -12.58 6.98 15.28
C SER A 135 -11.88 6.66 13.95
N TYR A 136 -11.37 5.45 13.79
CA TYR A 136 -10.71 5.00 12.57
C TYR A 136 -11.69 4.82 11.40
N LEU A 137 -12.87 4.27 11.64
CA LEU A 137 -13.94 4.15 10.64
C LEU A 137 -14.37 5.51 10.10
N ALA A 138 -14.59 6.49 11.00
CA ALA A 138 -14.92 7.85 10.60
C ALA A 138 -13.83 8.46 9.71
N ALA A 139 -12.55 8.24 10.06
CA ALA A 139 -11.42 8.71 9.26
C ALA A 139 -11.32 8.02 7.89
N LEU A 140 -11.65 6.73 7.78
CA LEU A 140 -11.71 6.02 6.49
C LEU A 140 -12.80 6.64 5.60
N GLN A 141 -13.99 6.86 6.15
CA GLN A 141 -15.09 7.49 5.42
C GLN A 141 -14.73 8.92 4.97
N GLU A 142 -14.10 9.72 5.85
CA GLU A 142 -13.62 11.06 5.50
C GLU A 142 -12.54 11.03 4.40
N ALA A 143 -11.71 9.99 4.36
CA ALA A 143 -10.75 9.76 3.29
C ALA A 143 -11.39 9.26 1.97
N GLY A 144 -12.71 9.08 1.93
CA GLY A 144 -13.44 8.61 0.76
C GLY A 144 -13.35 7.10 0.53
N VAL A 145 -12.99 6.34 1.57
CA VAL A 145 -12.97 4.87 1.54
C VAL A 145 -14.39 4.34 1.59
N HIS A 146 -14.79 3.57 0.58
CA HIS A 146 -16.13 2.97 0.48
C HIS A 146 -16.12 1.45 0.68
N ARG A 147 -14.93 0.83 0.64
CA ARG A 147 -14.74 -0.59 0.95
C ARG A 147 -13.41 -0.78 1.65
N ALA A 148 -13.39 -1.64 2.66
CA ALA A 148 -12.16 -2.05 3.31
C ALA A 148 -12.24 -3.51 3.78
N ASP A 149 -11.17 -4.27 3.56
CA ASP A 149 -10.97 -5.60 4.15
C ASP A 149 -9.92 -5.49 5.25
N ILE A 150 -10.22 -6.06 6.41
CA ILE A 150 -9.53 -5.75 7.66
C ILE A 150 -9.07 -7.02 8.35
N TRP A 151 -7.77 -7.08 8.65
CA TRP A 151 -7.11 -8.20 9.31
C TRP A 151 -6.40 -7.78 10.61
N ARG A 152 -6.34 -8.71 11.56
CA ARG A 152 -5.38 -8.62 12.67
C ARG A 152 -4.08 -9.31 12.25
N TYR A 153 -3.05 -8.52 11.94
CA TYR A 153 -1.79 -9.06 11.42
C TYR A 153 -0.83 -9.50 12.52
N SER A 154 -0.74 -8.74 13.60
CA SER A 154 0.07 -9.11 14.75
C SER A 154 -0.60 -8.72 16.06
N GLU A 155 0.14 -8.84 17.16
CA GLU A 155 -0.29 -8.34 18.47
C GLU A 155 -0.33 -6.82 18.57
N SER A 156 0.32 -6.10 17.64
CA SER A 156 0.40 -4.63 17.66
C SER A 156 -0.12 -3.96 16.39
N GLU A 157 -0.16 -4.67 15.27
CA GLU A 157 -0.53 -4.10 13.97
C GLU A 157 -1.78 -4.80 13.38
N GLY A 158 -2.62 -4.00 12.77
CA GLY A 158 -3.70 -4.40 11.87
C GLY A 158 -3.36 -4.05 10.42
N LEU A 159 -3.95 -4.79 9.49
CA LEU A 159 -3.89 -4.50 8.06
C LEU A 159 -5.27 -4.13 7.55
N VAL A 160 -5.31 -3.14 6.65
CA VAL A 160 -6.54 -2.72 5.99
C VAL A 160 -6.27 -2.52 4.52
N LEU A 161 -6.87 -3.34 3.66
CA LEU A 161 -6.89 -3.09 2.22
C LEU A 161 -8.08 -2.18 1.95
N ALA A 162 -7.82 -0.95 1.50
CA ALA A 162 -8.82 0.10 1.38
C ALA A 162 -9.01 0.53 -0.08
N TRP A 163 -10.26 0.63 -0.49
CA TRP A 163 -10.68 1.18 -1.78
C TRP A 163 -11.33 2.54 -1.54
N ALA A 164 -10.81 3.56 -2.21
CA ALA A 164 -11.34 4.92 -2.14
C ALA A 164 -11.72 5.45 -3.53
N GLY A 165 -12.62 6.44 -3.55
CA GLY A 165 -13.10 7.09 -4.77
C GLY A 165 -14.20 6.32 -5.48
N ASP A 166 -14.37 6.59 -6.77
CA ASP A 166 -15.44 6.05 -7.64
C ASP A 166 -14.83 5.49 -8.93
N GLU A 167 -15.07 4.20 -9.19
CA GLU A 167 -14.60 3.48 -10.38
C GLU A 167 -15.19 4.05 -11.68
N LEU A 168 -16.48 4.40 -11.69
CA LEU A 168 -17.16 4.95 -12.86
C LEU A 168 -16.66 6.37 -13.18
N ALA A 169 -16.28 7.12 -12.15
CA ALA A 169 -15.66 8.43 -12.31
C ALA A 169 -14.15 8.36 -12.62
N GLY A 170 -13.54 7.16 -12.65
CA GLY A 170 -12.10 7.00 -12.82
C GLY A 170 -11.27 7.43 -11.61
N THR A 171 -11.91 7.68 -10.46
CA THR A 171 -11.24 8.15 -9.24
C THR A 171 -10.90 7.03 -8.26
N MET A 172 -11.04 5.78 -8.67
CA MET A 172 -10.74 4.64 -7.82
C MET A 172 -9.24 4.58 -7.49
N SER A 173 -8.92 4.42 -6.20
CA SER A 173 -7.58 4.12 -5.72
C SER A 173 -7.61 2.97 -4.71
N LEU A 174 -6.49 2.26 -4.62
CA LEU A 174 -6.27 1.13 -3.73
C LEU A 174 -5.06 1.42 -2.85
N ALA A 175 -5.17 1.18 -1.55
CA ALA A 175 -4.06 1.27 -0.62
C ALA A 175 -4.10 0.17 0.45
N LEU A 176 -2.93 -0.20 0.97
CA LEU A 176 -2.79 -1.06 2.14
C LEU A 176 -2.38 -0.20 3.33
N HIS A 177 -3.20 -0.16 4.38
CA HIS A 177 -2.87 0.51 5.62
C HIS A 177 -2.30 -0.50 6.63
N VAL A 178 -1.20 -0.12 7.27
CA VAL A 178 -0.67 -0.73 8.48
C VAL A 178 -0.94 0.23 9.64
N VAL A 179 -1.79 -0.20 10.56
CA VAL A 179 -2.31 0.65 11.65
C VAL A 179 -2.20 -0.07 13.00
N PRO A 180 -2.26 0.64 14.13
CA PRO A 180 -2.35 0.00 15.43
C PRO A 180 -3.51 -1.01 15.49
N VAL A 181 -3.27 -2.19 16.06
CA VAL A 181 -4.30 -3.25 16.14
C VAL A 181 -5.56 -2.78 16.87
N SER A 182 -5.42 -1.84 17.81
CA SER A 182 -6.54 -1.27 18.56
C SER A 182 -7.49 -0.43 17.70
N TRP A 183 -7.07 0.01 16.52
CA TRP A 183 -7.93 0.74 15.57
C TRP A 183 -8.83 -0.18 14.77
N VAL A 184 -8.49 -1.47 14.69
CA VAL A 184 -9.21 -2.45 13.86
C VAL A 184 -9.79 -3.61 14.67
N THR A 185 -9.47 -3.73 15.95
CA THR A 185 -9.99 -4.77 16.85
C THR A 185 -10.64 -4.15 18.07
N ALA A 186 -11.80 -4.67 18.48
CA ALA A 186 -12.43 -4.26 19.72
C ALA A 186 -11.56 -4.65 20.93
N MET A 187 -11.69 -3.90 22.03
CA MET A 187 -10.92 -4.15 23.25
C MET A 187 -11.17 -5.58 23.76
N PRO A 188 -10.12 -6.36 24.04
CA PRO A 188 -10.29 -7.67 24.67
C PRO A 188 -11.00 -7.55 26.02
N ARG A 189 -11.97 -8.42 26.30
CA ARG A 189 -12.62 -8.49 27.62
C ARG A 189 -11.56 -8.74 28.70
N GLY A 190 -11.52 -7.88 29.72
CA GLY A 190 -10.57 -8.00 30.82
C GLY A 190 -9.19 -7.38 30.57
N ALA A 191 -9.02 -6.56 29.52
CA ALA A 191 -7.81 -5.77 29.35
C ALA A 191 -7.53 -4.90 30.59
N SER A 192 -6.26 -4.85 31.00
CA SER A 192 -5.85 -4.01 32.14
C SER A 192 -6.07 -2.52 31.83
N LYS A 193 -6.25 -1.68 32.86
CA LYS A 193 -6.35 -0.21 32.69
C LYS A 193 -5.22 0.38 31.84
N ARG A 194 -4.02 -0.19 31.90
CA ARG A 194 -2.88 0.25 31.09
C ARG A 194 -3.08 -0.05 29.60
N ARG A 195 -3.61 -1.23 29.26
CA ARG A 195 -3.93 -1.60 27.88
C ARG A 195 -5.18 -0.88 27.38
N ALA A 196 -6.14 -0.57 28.25
CA ALA A 196 -7.37 0.11 27.85
C ALA A 196 -7.12 1.46 27.15
N ARG A 197 -6.02 2.15 27.49
CA ARG A 197 -5.62 3.41 26.84
C ARG A 197 -5.36 3.30 25.35
N ASP A 198 -4.90 2.14 24.87
CA ASP A 198 -4.62 1.97 23.45
C ASP A 198 -5.92 1.88 22.63
N TRP A 199 -7.08 1.70 23.29
CA TRP A 199 -8.43 1.63 22.69
C TRP A 199 -9.30 2.87 22.97
N GLU A 200 -8.70 3.93 23.53
CA GLU A 200 -9.37 5.23 23.65
C GLU A 200 -9.59 5.84 22.25
N PRO A 201 -10.65 6.65 22.05
CA PRO A 201 -10.87 7.35 20.79
C PRO A 201 -9.63 8.17 20.39
N VAL A 202 -9.33 8.13 19.09
CA VAL A 202 -8.17 8.80 18.52
C VAL A 202 -8.64 9.91 17.59
N TYR A 203 -8.33 11.14 17.93
CA TYR A 203 -8.74 12.30 17.15
C TYR A 203 -7.69 12.70 16.12
N GLY A 204 -8.14 13.27 15.01
CA GLY A 204 -7.25 13.83 13.98
C GLY A 204 -6.47 12.76 13.20
N ILE A 205 -7.04 11.58 13.02
CA ILE A 205 -6.46 10.57 12.12
C ILE A 205 -6.60 11.08 10.68
N ASP A 206 -5.47 11.34 10.02
CA ASP A 206 -5.45 11.61 8.59
C ASP A 206 -5.13 10.31 7.85
N LEU A 207 -6.09 9.81 7.07
CA LEU A 207 -5.93 8.62 6.23
C LEU A 207 -5.96 8.97 4.74
N ARG A 208 -5.84 10.24 4.37
CA ARG A 208 -5.89 10.62 2.96
C ARG A 208 -4.57 10.25 2.27
N TRP A 209 -4.68 9.64 1.10
CA TRP A 209 -3.55 9.40 0.21
C TRP A 209 -3.89 9.84 -1.21
N SER A 210 -2.84 10.12 -1.97
CA SER A 210 -2.96 10.41 -3.39
C SER A 210 -1.75 9.84 -4.14
N TRP A 211 -1.91 9.56 -5.43
CA TRP A 211 -0.75 9.20 -6.26
C TRP A 211 0.22 10.38 -6.43
N ALA A 212 -0.27 11.62 -6.29
CA ALA A 212 0.57 12.81 -6.26
C ALA A 212 1.58 12.79 -5.10
N ASP A 213 1.17 12.33 -3.91
CA ASP A 213 2.08 12.14 -2.77
C ASP A 213 3.18 11.13 -3.12
N VAL A 214 2.87 10.05 -3.85
CA VAL A 214 3.84 9.04 -4.27
C VAL A 214 4.86 9.61 -5.26
N VAL A 215 4.39 10.35 -6.27
CA VAL A 215 5.27 10.98 -7.26
C VAL A 215 6.17 12.03 -6.59
N ALA A 216 5.64 12.83 -5.67
CA ALA A 216 6.42 13.79 -4.90
C ALA A 216 7.50 13.10 -4.05
N LEU A 217 7.12 12.03 -3.33
CA LEU A 217 8.03 11.24 -2.52
C LEU A 217 9.16 10.60 -3.34
N HIS A 218 8.86 10.15 -4.57
CA HIS A 218 9.86 9.63 -5.49
C HIS A 218 10.80 10.73 -5.99
N ALA A 219 10.27 11.90 -6.36
CA ALA A 219 11.07 13.03 -6.80
C ALA A 219 12.04 13.51 -5.70
N GLU A 220 11.60 13.57 -4.44
CA GLU A 220 12.46 13.90 -3.30
C GLU A 220 13.61 12.90 -3.13
N ARG A 221 13.31 11.60 -3.30
CA ARG A 221 14.33 10.55 -3.23
C ARG A 221 15.36 10.66 -4.34
N VAL A 222 14.94 10.89 -5.58
CA VAL A 222 15.83 11.10 -6.73
C VAL A 222 16.71 12.33 -6.50
N ALA A 223 16.13 13.44 -6.03
CA ALA A 223 16.88 14.66 -5.71
C ALA A 223 17.92 14.41 -4.61
N ARG A 224 17.58 13.65 -3.57
CA ARG A 224 18.50 13.28 -2.49
C ARG A 224 19.64 12.40 -2.98
N ALA A 225 19.36 11.44 -3.86
CA ALA A 225 20.38 10.58 -4.47
C ALA A 225 21.35 11.39 -5.35
N ALA A 226 20.83 12.35 -6.12
CA ALA A 226 21.65 13.24 -6.95
C ALA A 226 22.52 14.21 -6.11
N ALA A 227 22.08 14.58 -4.91
CA ALA A 227 22.82 15.45 -3.99
C ALA A 227 23.85 14.69 -3.12
N ALA A 228 23.82 13.35 -3.09
CA ALA A 228 24.75 12.57 -2.29
C ALA A 228 26.18 12.69 -2.87
N PRO A 229 27.20 13.01 -2.06
CA PRO A 229 28.57 13.14 -2.55
C PRO A 229 29.04 11.80 -3.13
N THR A 230 29.60 11.82 -4.34
CA THR A 230 30.20 10.64 -4.95
C THR A 230 31.26 10.09 -3.99
N PRO A 231 31.19 8.82 -3.56
CA PRO A 231 32.18 8.26 -2.65
C PRO A 231 33.54 8.39 -3.32
N SER A 232 34.41 9.22 -2.75
CA SER A 232 35.78 9.41 -3.22
C SER A 232 36.45 8.05 -3.27
N SER A 233 36.85 7.61 -4.46
CA SER A 233 37.45 6.29 -4.68
C SER A 233 38.56 6.06 -3.65
N PRO A 234 38.58 4.92 -2.95
CA PRO A 234 39.65 4.62 -2.02
C PRO A 234 40.95 4.60 -2.82
N GLY A 235 41.81 5.59 -2.56
CA GLY A 235 43.09 5.70 -3.24
C GLY A 235 43.85 4.39 -3.10
N SER A 236 44.16 3.75 -4.21
CA SER A 236 44.98 2.54 -4.23
C SER A 236 46.36 2.88 -3.68
N THR A 237 46.66 2.39 -2.48
CA THR A 237 48.00 2.35 -1.88
C THR A 237 48.68 1.06 -2.21
#